data_AF-A0A3D5M750-F1
#
_entry.id   AF-A0A3D5M750-F1
#
_cell.length_a   1.000
_cell.length_b   1.000
_cell.length_c   1.000
_cell.angle_alpha   90.00
_cell.angle_beta   90.00
_cell.angle_gamma   90.00
#
_symmetry.space_group_name_H-M   'P 1'
#
loop_
_entity.id
_entity.type
_entity.pdbx_description
1 polymer ?
#
loop_
_entity_poly.entity_id
_entity_poly.type
_entity_poly.pdbx_seq_one_letter_code
_entity_poly.pdbx_strand_id
1 'polypeptide(L)'
;MIFDKLFGKSNKKETPEKEKLGAFQRLRKGLGKTREALTSIFGIGRKLDDDLLEEVETLLIESDFGPGLSMDLCDELRNSYKDKDFSADEIVPFLKGKLRDRIGEEHGIRWAEEGTTVIVVAGVNGVG
;
A
#
# COMPACT_ATOMS: atom_id res chain seq x y z
N MET A 1 6.52 -42.02 38.01
CA MET A 1 5.22 -41.84 37.32
C MET A 1 4.24 -40.96 38.12
N ILE A 2 4.64 -39.77 38.60
CA ILE A 2 3.73 -38.87 39.35
C ILE A 2 3.87 -37.40 38.90
N PHE A 3 4.99 -36.99 38.30
CA PHE A 3 5.21 -35.59 37.86
C PHE A 3 4.49 -35.19 36.56
N ASP A 4 4.18 -36.12 35.66
CA ASP A 4 3.48 -35.82 34.38
C ASP A 4 1.97 -35.55 34.53
N LYS A 5 1.41 -35.70 35.74
CA LYS A 5 -0.01 -35.40 36.03
C LYS A 5 -0.26 -34.01 36.60
N LEU A 6 0.79 -33.25 36.96
CA LEU A 6 0.64 -31.90 37.54
C LEU A 6 0.73 -30.76 36.52
N PHE A 7 1.44 -30.96 35.41
CA PHE A 7 1.59 -29.94 34.37
C PHE A 7 0.81 -30.37 33.13
N GLY A 8 -0.44 -29.91 33.09
CA GLY A 8 -1.40 -30.19 32.03
C GLY A 8 -0.81 -29.98 30.64
N LYS A 9 -1.02 -31.00 29.80
CA LYS A 9 -0.84 -30.98 28.35
C LYS A 9 -1.26 -29.61 27.80
N SER A 10 -0.28 -28.81 27.35
CA SER A 10 -0.53 -27.51 26.74
C SER A 10 -1.27 -27.74 25.43
N ASN A 11 -2.60 -27.63 25.49
CA ASN A 11 -3.45 -27.67 24.33
C ASN A 11 -3.18 -26.39 23.55
N LYS A 12 -2.37 -26.50 22.48
CA LYS A 12 -2.06 -25.42 21.55
C LYS A 12 -3.38 -24.97 20.93
N LYS A 13 -4.01 -23.97 21.55
CA LYS A 13 -5.15 -23.26 20.95
C LYS A 13 -4.62 -22.57 19.70
N GLU A 14 -4.99 -23.11 18.55
CA GLU A 14 -4.88 -22.43 17.27
C GLU A 14 -5.62 -21.10 17.38
N THR A 15 -4.88 -19.99 17.32
CA THR A 15 -5.47 -18.65 17.27
C THR A 15 -6.21 -18.51 15.95
N PRO A 16 -7.52 -18.23 15.94
CA PRO A 16 -8.30 -18.23 14.71
C PRO A 16 -7.92 -17.02 13.84
N GLU A 17 -7.73 -17.28 12.55
CA GLU A 17 -7.42 -16.39 11.42
C GLU A 17 -8.36 -15.17 11.23
N LYS A 18 -9.31 -14.95 12.16
CA LYS A 18 -10.33 -13.89 12.12
C LYS A 18 -9.80 -12.48 12.32
N GLU A 19 -8.65 -12.28 12.97
CA GLU A 19 -8.11 -10.93 13.22
C GLU A 19 -7.52 -10.26 11.97
N LYS A 20 -6.90 -11.03 11.06
CA LYS A 20 -6.24 -10.51 9.85
C LYS A 20 -7.23 -9.96 8.83
N LEU A 21 -8.38 -10.62 8.66
CA LEU A 21 -9.47 -10.14 7.81
C LEU A 21 -9.96 -8.76 8.27
N GLY A 22 -10.04 -8.51 9.59
CA GLY A 22 -10.49 -7.23 10.12
C GLY A 22 -9.53 -6.07 9.84
N ALA A 23 -8.22 -6.25 10.02
CA ALA A 23 -7.24 -5.21 9.79
C ALA A 23 -7.12 -4.84 8.30
N PHE A 24 -7.06 -5.84 7.42
CA PHE A 24 -7.00 -5.61 5.97
C PHE A 24 -8.30 -4.98 5.44
N GLN A 25 -9.47 -5.39 5.94
CA GLN A 25 -10.75 -4.78 5.55
C GLN A 25 -10.83 -3.31 5.99
N ARG A 26 -10.33 -2.97 7.19
CA ARG A 26 -10.26 -1.57 7.64
C ARG A 26 -9.35 -0.72 6.74
N LEU A 27 -8.16 -1.24 6.40
CA LEU A 27 -7.25 -0.58 5.47
C LEU A 27 -7.88 -0.40 4.09
N ARG A 28 -8.46 -1.46 3.53
CA ARG A 28 -9.16 -1.42 2.24
C ARG A 28 -10.30 -0.41 2.22
N LYS A 29 -11.03 -0.28 3.34
CA LYS A 29 -12.10 0.72 3.48
C LYS A 29 -11.54 2.14 3.53
N GLY A 30 -10.43 2.37 4.23
CA GLY A 30 -9.75 3.67 4.28
C GLY A 30 -9.25 4.15 2.91
N LEU A 31 -8.81 3.21 2.07
CA LEU A 31 -8.33 3.48 0.70
C LEU A 31 -9.44 3.54 -0.36
N GLY A 32 -10.72 3.55 0.05
CA GLY A 32 -11.85 3.53 -0.87
C GLY A 32 -11.87 4.71 -1.85
N LYS A 33 -11.64 5.93 -1.34
CA LYS A 33 -11.63 7.16 -2.13
C LYS A 33 -10.56 7.14 -3.23
N THR A 34 -9.32 6.81 -2.87
CA THR A 34 -8.20 6.66 -3.81
C THR A 34 -8.51 5.63 -4.89
N ARG A 35 -9.15 4.51 -4.52
CA ARG A 35 -9.52 3.48 -5.48
C ARG A 35 -10.56 3.98 -6.48
N GLU A 36 -11.61 4.65 -6.00
CA GLU A 36 -12.69 5.18 -6.83
C GLU A 36 -12.17 6.25 -7.80
N ALA A 37 -11.38 7.19 -7.29
CA ALA A 37 -10.72 8.23 -8.06
C ALA A 37 -9.91 7.64 -9.22
N LEU A 38 -9.02 6.68 -8.92
CA LEU A 38 -8.24 6.02 -9.98
C LEU A 38 -9.16 5.33 -10.99
N THR A 39 -10.17 4.56 -10.55
CA THR A 39 -11.06 3.86 -11.49
C THR A 39 -11.91 4.78 -12.38
N SER A 40 -12.19 6.03 -11.99
CA SER A 40 -13.04 6.93 -12.77
C SER A 40 -12.40 7.47 -14.06
N ILE A 41 -11.07 7.47 -14.17
CA ILE A 41 -10.35 8.02 -15.33
C ILE A 41 -10.22 6.97 -16.46
N PHE A 42 -10.20 5.68 -16.11
CA PHE A 42 -9.94 4.60 -17.06
C PHE A 42 -11.24 4.15 -17.76
N GLY A 43 -11.74 5.00 -18.65
CA GLY A 43 -12.76 4.62 -19.62
C GLY A 43 -12.23 3.53 -20.56
N ILE A 44 -13.03 2.48 -20.78
CA ILE A 44 -12.68 1.38 -21.68
C ILE A 44 -12.39 1.95 -23.08
N GLY A 45 -11.18 1.69 -23.61
CA GLY A 45 -10.78 2.08 -24.97
C GLY A 45 -10.20 3.49 -25.12
N ARG A 46 -9.97 4.23 -24.02
CA ARG A 46 -9.22 5.51 -24.10
C ARG A 46 -7.75 5.23 -24.44
N LYS A 47 -7.21 6.00 -25.39
CA LYS A 47 -5.78 5.95 -25.75
C LYS A 47 -4.97 6.72 -24.72
N LEU A 48 -3.74 6.29 -24.50
CA LEU A 48 -2.78 7.06 -23.73
C LEU A 48 -2.24 8.24 -24.57
N ASP A 49 -2.54 9.45 -24.11
CA ASP A 49 -2.10 10.73 -24.66
C ASP A 49 -1.68 11.67 -23.52
N ASP A 50 -1.13 12.83 -23.86
CA ASP A 50 -0.64 13.80 -22.86
C ASP A 50 -1.79 14.34 -21.99
N ASP A 51 -2.99 14.49 -22.55
CA ASP A 51 -4.19 14.93 -21.81
C ASP A 51 -4.57 13.91 -20.72
N LEU A 52 -4.57 12.60 -21.03
CA LEU A 52 -4.82 11.55 -20.06
C LEU A 52 -3.73 11.50 -18.97
N LEU A 53 -2.47 11.76 -19.31
CA LEU A 53 -1.40 11.80 -18.31
C LEU A 53 -1.58 12.95 -17.33
N GLU A 54 -1.99 14.13 -17.80
CA GLU A 54 -2.24 15.29 -16.94
C GLU A 54 -3.43 15.06 -16.01
N GLU A 55 -4.49 14.40 -16.49
CA GLU A 55 -5.61 13.96 -15.66
C GLU A 55 -5.17 12.96 -14.57
N VAL A 56 -4.34 11.98 -14.93
CA VAL A 56 -3.79 11.00 -13.97
C VAL A 56 -2.91 11.69 -12.93
N GLU A 57 -2.05 12.63 -13.33
CA GLU A 57 -1.20 13.39 -12.40
C GLU A 57 -2.03 14.18 -11.40
N THR A 58 -3.00 14.94 -11.89
CA THR A 58 -3.92 15.73 -11.06
C THR A 58 -4.61 14.84 -10.03
N LEU A 59 -5.09 13.68 -10.45
CA LEU A 59 -5.78 12.75 -9.56
C LEU A 59 -4.87 12.13 -8.51
N LEU A 60 -3.62 11.82 -8.84
CA LEU A 60 -2.64 11.35 -7.86
C LEU A 60 -2.37 12.42 -6.79
N ILE A 61 -2.27 13.69 -7.20
CA ILE A 61 -2.11 14.82 -6.28
C ILE A 61 -3.32 14.93 -5.33
N GLU A 62 -4.54 14.89 -5.87
CA GLU A 62 -5.79 14.92 -5.09
C GLU A 62 -5.97 13.69 -4.17
N SER A 63 -5.31 12.59 -4.50
CA SER A 63 -5.35 11.32 -3.76
C SER A 63 -4.27 11.20 -2.67
N ASP A 64 -3.71 12.32 -2.22
CA ASP A 64 -2.68 12.40 -1.17
C ASP A 64 -1.29 11.80 -1.54
N PHE A 65 -0.98 11.60 -2.83
CA PHE A 65 0.38 11.17 -3.23
C PHE A 65 1.38 12.34 -3.22
N GLY A 66 0.89 13.57 -3.32
CA GLY A 66 1.72 14.77 -3.40
C GLY A 66 2.34 15.00 -4.79
N PRO A 67 2.81 16.23 -5.07
CA PRO A 67 3.24 16.63 -6.42
C PRO A 67 4.48 15.89 -6.92
N GLY A 68 5.50 15.71 -6.09
CA GLY A 68 6.76 15.08 -6.51
C GLY A 68 6.56 13.63 -6.97
N LEU A 69 5.88 12.82 -6.15
CA LEU A 69 5.62 11.42 -6.50
C LEU A 69 4.70 11.29 -7.72
N SER A 70 3.70 12.17 -7.85
CA SER A 70 2.75 12.16 -8.97
C SER A 70 3.45 12.47 -10.29
N MET A 71 4.30 13.50 -10.30
CA MET A 71 5.10 13.89 -11.46
C MET A 71 6.05 12.77 -11.88
N ASP A 72 6.81 12.20 -10.94
CA ASP A 72 7.74 11.10 -11.22
C ASP A 72 7.03 9.88 -11.84
N LEU A 73 5.88 9.50 -11.29
CA LEU A 73 5.09 8.36 -11.78
C LEU A 73 4.56 8.61 -13.20
N CYS A 74 4.11 9.83 -13.48
CA CYS A 74 3.58 10.19 -14.80
C CYS A 74 4.68 10.29 -15.85
N ASP A 75 5.88 10.76 -15.49
CA ASP A 75 7.04 10.76 -16.39
C ASP A 75 7.54 9.34 -16.69
N GLU A 76 7.55 8.45 -15.69
CA GLU A 76 7.86 7.04 -15.92
C GLU A 76 6.84 6.35 -16.82
N LEU A 77 5.54 6.63 -16.61
CA LEU A 77 4.47 6.15 -17.48
C LEU A 77 4.68 6.70 -18.90
N ARG A 78 5.00 7.99 -19.02
CA ARG A 78 5.25 8.69 -20.30
C ARG A 78 6.35 8.05 -21.11
N ASN A 79 7.47 7.76 -20.46
CA ASN A 79 8.59 7.10 -21.11
C ASN A 79 8.26 5.64 -21.49
N SER A 80 7.47 4.96 -20.67
CA SER A 80 7.15 3.54 -20.89
C SER A 80 6.18 3.30 -22.06
N TYR A 81 5.22 4.20 -22.30
CA TYR A 81 4.28 4.04 -23.42
C TYR A 81 4.81 4.58 -24.76
N LYS A 82 5.80 5.46 -24.77
CA LYS A 82 6.42 5.88 -26.04
C LYS A 82 7.05 4.71 -26.79
N ASP A 83 7.48 3.69 -26.05
CA ASP A 83 8.16 2.52 -26.60
C ASP A 83 7.22 1.31 -26.87
N LYS A 84 5.94 1.38 -26.48
CA LYS A 84 4.99 0.25 -26.55
C LYS A 84 3.55 0.71 -26.80
N ASP A 85 2.76 -0.11 -27.48
CA ASP A 85 1.31 0.09 -27.50
C ASP A 85 0.80 -0.16 -26.08
N PHE A 86 0.30 0.89 -25.42
CA PHE A 86 -0.11 0.90 -24.03
C PHE A 86 -1.55 1.40 -23.94
N SER A 87 -2.43 0.61 -23.33
CA SER A 87 -3.84 0.97 -23.18
C SER A 87 -4.14 1.58 -21.81
N ALA A 88 -5.23 2.34 -21.71
CA ALA A 88 -5.60 3.00 -20.45
C ALA A 88 -5.82 2.01 -19.28
N ASP A 89 -6.23 0.77 -19.56
CA ASP A 89 -6.41 -0.27 -18.55
C ASP A 89 -5.08 -0.79 -17.96
N GLU A 90 -3.95 -0.56 -18.63
CA GLU A 90 -2.61 -0.93 -18.15
C GLU A 90 -2.00 0.09 -17.18
N ILE A 91 -2.58 1.30 -17.09
CA ILE A 91 -2.06 2.38 -16.24
C ILE A 91 -2.09 1.98 -14.76
N VAL A 92 -3.19 1.43 -14.27
CA VAL A 92 -3.31 1.02 -12.85
C VAL A 92 -2.31 -0.10 -12.50
N PRO A 93 -2.21 -1.19 -13.27
CA PRO A 93 -1.15 -2.19 -13.07
C PRO A 93 0.26 -1.59 -13.06
N PHE A 94 0.56 -0.67 -13.98
CA PHE A 94 1.87 -0.02 -14.07
C PHE A 94 2.17 0.80 -12.82
N LEU A 95 1.27 1.71 -12.43
CA LEU A 95 1.42 2.54 -11.23
C LEU A 95 1.56 1.68 -9.96
N LYS A 96 0.78 0.60 -9.84
CA LYS A 96 0.91 -0.35 -8.72
C LYS A 96 2.29 -1.00 -8.67
N GLY A 97 2.84 -1.40 -9.81
CA GLY A 97 4.19 -1.96 -9.89
C GLY A 97 5.23 -0.95 -9.39
N LYS A 98 5.19 0.27 -9.92
CA LYS A 98 6.11 1.35 -9.54
C LYS A 98 6.01 1.75 -8.08
N LEU A 99 4.82 1.79 -7.52
CA LEU A 99 4.60 2.06 -6.10
C LEU A 99 5.11 0.93 -5.21
N ARG A 100 4.87 -0.33 -5.59
CA ARG A 100 5.41 -1.49 -4.87
C ARG A 100 6.94 -1.44 -4.83
N ASP A 101 7.57 -1.15 -5.96
CA ASP A 101 9.03 -1.11 -6.06
C ASP A 101 9.63 0.02 -5.20
N ARG A 102 8.92 1.16 -5.06
CA ARG A 102 9.28 2.27 -4.15
C ARG A 102 9.07 1.94 -2.67
N ILE A 103 7.96 1.29 -2.32
CA ILE A 103 7.68 0.85 -0.94
C ILE A 103 8.73 -0.17 -0.49
N GLY A 104 9.19 -1.02 -1.41
CA GLY A 104 10.26 -1.96 -1.17
C GLY A 104 9.88 -3.06 -0.19
N GLU A 105 10.89 -3.60 0.50
CA GLU A 105 10.71 -4.67 1.47
C GLU A 105 10.20 -4.15 2.82
N GLU A 106 9.53 -5.03 3.57
CA GLU A 106 9.03 -4.71 4.91
C GLU A 106 10.19 -4.29 5.82
N HIS A 107 10.08 -3.11 6.42
CA HIS A 107 11.00 -2.64 7.45
C HIS A 107 10.28 -2.69 8.79
N GLY A 108 10.38 -3.83 9.46
CA GLY A 108 9.85 -4.01 10.81
C GLY A 108 10.59 -3.16 11.83
N ILE A 109 9.97 -2.97 13.00
CA ILE A 109 10.65 -2.38 14.16
C ILE A 109 11.88 -3.24 14.48
N ARG A 110 13.04 -2.59 14.58
CA ARG A 110 14.27 -3.24 15.06
C ARG A 110 14.22 -3.34 16.57
N TRP A 111 13.91 -4.53 17.07
CA TRP A 111 13.88 -4.82 18.49
C TRP A 111 15.30 -4.99 19.05
N ALA A 112 15.52 -4.58 20.30
CA ALA A 112 16.78 -4.86 20.97
C ALA A 112 16.93 -6.39 21.21
N GLU A 113 18.07 -6.96 20.84
CA GLU A 113 18.34 -8.39 21.00
C GLU A 113 18.43 -8.79 22.49
N GLU A 114 18.95 -7.89 23.33
CA GLU A 114 19.00 -8.04 24.78
C GLU A 114 18.67 -6.70 25.47
N GLY A 115 18.11 -6.79 26.68
CA GLY A 115 17.70 -5.62 27.46
C GLY A 115 16.38 -5.00 26.99
N THR A 116 16.13 -3.75 27.41
CA THR A 116 14.87 -3.05 27.15
C THR A 116 14.88 -2.35 25.80
N THR A 117 13.90 -2.61 24.94
CA THR A 117 13.66 -1.80 23.74
C THR A 117 13.05 -0.45 24.14
N VAL A 118 13.69 0.66 23.74
CA VAL A 118 13.18 2.02 23.95
C VAL A 118 12.66 2.57 22.63
N ILE A 119 11.37 2.87 22.55
CA ILE A 119 10.72 3.50 21.39
C ILE A 119 10.42 4.96 21.74
N VAL A 120 11.06 5.89 21.06
CA VAL A 120 10.76 7.32 21.18
C VAL A 120 9.77 7.70 20.08
N VAL A 121 8.54 8.01 20.48
CA VAL A 121 7.49 8.50 19.57
C VAL A 121 7.51 10.03 19.59
N ALA A 122 7.63 10.66 18.43
CA ALA A 122 7.62 12.11 18.27
C ALA A 122 6.50 12.53 17.30
N GLY A 123 5.87 13.66 17.57
CA GLY A 123 4.78 14.22 16.76
C GLY A 123 4.35 15.59 17.28
N VAL A 124 3.56 16.31 16.47
CA VAL A 124 2.91 17.56 16.91
C VAL A 124 1.62 17.24 17.69
N ASN A 125 1.11 18.19 18.47
CA ASN A 125 -0.12 17.96 19.24
C ASN A 125 -1.33 17.71 18.32
N GLY A 126 -2.11 16.66 18.59
CA GLY A 126 -3.40 16.40 17.92
C GLY A 126 -3.38 15.51 16.67
N VAL A 127 -2.24 14.89 16.31
CA VAL A 127 -2.13 13.94 15.17
C VAL A 127 -2.36 12.47 15.53
N GLY A 128 -2.76 12.22 16.79
CA GLY A 128 -3.09 10.89 17.30
C GLY A 128 -4.52 10.49 17.00
#